data_AF-A0A918M6S1-F1
#
_entry.id   AF-A0A918M6S1-F1
#
_cell.length_a   1.000
_cell.length_b   1.000
_cell.length_c   1.000
_cell.angle_alpha   90.00
_cell.angle_beta   90.00
_cell.angle_gamma   90.00
#
_symmetry.space_group_name_H-M   'P 1'
#
loop_
_entity.id
_entity.type
_entity.pdbx_description
1 polymer ?
#
loop_
_entity_poly.entity_id
_entity_poly.type
_entity_poly.pdbx_seq_one_letter_code
_entity_poly.pdbx_strand_id
1 'polypeptide(L)'
;MEPSSLNMKLAFLRAQLAGDERTARRVKSIWRQVGDTGVIIASDGKRAEECANGNWAGIAEHIVRHDPEQVLSVVKAKRRTLERHAQCGTGRGHCDDGGHAHADGGCPDLDDLLLAYADRLGFEDEWRP
;
A
#
# COMPACT_ATOMS: atom_id res chain seq x y z
N MET A 1 -24.35 1.40 -17.92
CA MET A 1 -23.04 1.56 -18.59
C MET A 1 -22.04 1.00 -17.60
N GLU A 2 -21.55 -0.21 -17.84
CA GLU A 2 -20.65 -0.88 -16.90
C GLU A 2 -19.39 -0.04 -16.72
N PRO A 3 -18.90 0.14 -15.48
CA PRO A 3 -17.62 0.81 -15.26
C PRO A 3 -16.52 0.04 -15.99
N SER A 4 -15.63 0.75 -16.68
CA SER A 4 -14.48 0.11 -17.34
C SER A 4 -13.64 -0.65 -16.31
N SER A 5 -13.03 -1.76 -16.72
CA SER A 5 -12.12 -2.56 -15.87
C SER A 5 -11.03 -1.68 -15.21
N LEU A 6 -10.51 -0.68 -15.94
CA LEU A 6 -9.59 0.32 -15.39
C LEU A 6 -10.18 1.11 -14.19
N ASN A 7 -11.44 1.54 -14.28
CA ASN A 7 -12.08 2.29 -13.20
C ASN A 7 -12.25 1.42 -11.94
N MET A 8 -12.54 0.13 -12.12
CA MET A 8 -12.63 -0.83 -11.01
C MET A 8 -11.27 -1.06 -10.35
N LYS A 9 -10.22 -1.32 -11.15
CA LYS A 9 -8.83 -1.42 -10.71
C LYS A 9 -8.37 -0.19 -9.92
N LEU A 10 -8.61 1.00 -10.45
CA LEU A 10 -8.27 2.27 -9.79
C LEU A 10 -9.05 2.47 -8.48
N ALA A 11 -10.34 2.13 -8.45
CA ALA A 11 -11.15 2.23 -7.24
C ALA A 11 -10.64 1.28 -6.15
N PHE A 12 -10.33 0.04 -6.51
CA PHE A 12 -9.74 -0.95 -5.61
C PHE A 12 -8.40 -0.47 -5.03
N LEU A 13 -7.45 -0.06 -5.88
CA LEU A 13 -6.15 0.43 -5.43
C LEU A 13 -6.27 1.64 -4.49
N ARG A 14 -7.17 2.58 -4.79
CA ARG A 14 -7.45 3.73 -3.91
C ARG A 14 -7.99 3.30 -2.56
N ALA A 15 -8.91 2.32 -2.54
CA ALA A 15 -9.47 1.78 -1.31
C ALA A 15 -8.40 1.10 -0.44
N GLN A 16 -7.54 0.28 -1.04
CA GLN A 16 -6.42 -0.37 -0.34
C GLN A 16 -5.44 0.66 0.24
N LEU A 17 -5.01 1.63 -0.55
CA LEU A 17 -4.10 2.69 -0.07
C LEU A 17 -4.72 3.53 1.07
N ALA A 18 -6.03 3.79 1.01
CA ALA A 18 -6.73 4.46 2.11
C ALA A 18 -6.79 3.58 3.37
N GLY A 19 -6.95 2.27 3.22
CA GLY A 19 -6.87 1.30 4.31
C GLY A 19 -5.48 1.26 4.96
N ASP A 20 -4.43 1.14 4.14
CA ASP A 20 -3.03 1.15 4.58
C ASP A 20 -2.70 2.44 5.33
N GLU A 21 -3.11 3.61 4.81
CA GLU A 21 -2.90 4.90 5.48
C GLU A 21 -3.62 4.97 6.83
N ARG A 22 -4.90 4.55 6.89
CA ARG A 22 -5.65 4.55 8.16
C ARG A 22 -4.97 3.67 9.20
N THR A 23 -4.53 2.49 8.80
CA THR A 23 -3.80 1.56 9.67
C THR A 23 -2.48 2.17 10.13
N ALA A 24 -1.66 2.69 9.21
CA ALA A 24 -0.38 3.31 9.53
C ALA A 24 -0.55 4.50 10.48
N ARG A 25 -1.52 5.40 10.24
CA ARG A 25 -1.79 6.53 11.14
C ARG A 25 -2.24 6.08 12.53
N ARG A 26 -3.09 5.06 12.60
CA ARG A 26 -3.54 4.48 13.87
C ARG A 26 -2.34 3.90 14.63
N VAL A 27 -1.51 3.08 13.97
CA VAL A 27 -0.30 2.50 14.57
C VAL A 27 0.67 3.60 15.01
N LYS A 28 0.93 4.62 14.17
CA LYS A 28 1.80 5.77 14.52
C LYS A 28 1.36 6.47 15.81
N SER A 29 0.05 6.55 16.08
CA SER A 29 -0.47 7.20 17.29
C SER A 29 -0.27 6.40 18.57
N ILE A 30 -0.10 5.08 18.47
CA ILE A 30 0.03 4.15 19.61
C ILE A 30 1.43 3.55 19.76
N TRP A 31 2.28 3.73 18.75
CA TRP A 31 3.62 3.16 18.66
C TRP A 31 4.67 4.20 19.09
N ARG A 32 5.52 3.83 20.04
CA ARG A 32 6.76 4.55 20.35
C ARG A 32 7.88 3.56 20.64
N GLN A 33 9.03 3.78 20.02
CA GLN A 33 10.27 3.15 20.44
C GLN A 33 10.70 3.78 21.78
N VAL A 34 10.94 2.95 22.79
CA VAL A 34 11.44 3.42 24.09
C VAL A 34 12.83 2.85 24.33
N GLY A 35 13.81 3.75 24.44
CA GLY A 35 15.21 3.43 24.69
C GLY A 35 15.96 2.85 23.48
N ASP A 36 17.27 2.67 23.67
CA ASP A 36 18.20 2.20 22.63
C ASP A 36 18.12 0.68 22.40
N THR A 37 17.39 -0.04 23.27
CA THR A 37 17.23 -1.51 23.27
C THR A 37 16.09 -2.02 22.38
N GLY A 38 15.34 -1.15 21.71
CA GLY A 38 14.32 -1.56 20.74
C GLY A 38 13.03 -2.11 21.36
N VAL A 39 12.69 -1.70 22.59
CA VAL A 39 11.40 -2.04 23.20
C VAL A 39 10.30 -1.31 22.43
N ILE A 40 9.41 -2.10 21.83
CA ILE A 40 8.25 -1.61 21.09
C ILE A 40 7.05 -1.63 22.04
N ILE A 41 6.52 -0.44 22.34
CA ILE A 41 5.28 -0.31 23.09
C ILE A 41 4.16 0.01 22.11
N ALA A 42 3.25 -0.94 21.93
CA ALA A 42 1.91 -0.66 21.42
C ALA A 42 1.00 -0.55 22.65
N SER A 43 0.54 0.66 22.96
CA SER A 43 -0.41 0.84 24.06
C SER A 43 -1.70 1.49 23.57
N ASP A 44 -2.84 0.94 23.98
CA ASP A 44 -4.16 1.54 23.85
C ASP A 44 -4.47 2.54 24.99
N GLY A 45 -3.44 2.97 25.72
CA GLY A 45 -3.54 3.79 26.92
C GLY A 45 -3.89 3.01 28.21
N LYS A 46 -4.10 1.69 28.16
CA LYS A 46 -4.42 0.87 29.36
C LYS A 46 -3.53 -0.35 29.57
N ARG A 47 -2.86 -0.86 28.54
CA ARG A 47 -1.82 -1.90 28.65
C ARG A 47 -0.68 -1.62 27.69
N ALA A 48 0.55 -1.57 28.20
CA ALA A 48 1.75 -1.73 27.39
C ALA A 48 2.11 -3.22 27.44
N GLU A 49 1.89 -3.94 26.35
CA GLU A 49 2.51 -5.27 26.22
C GLU A 49 3.97 -5.05 25.82
N GLU A 50 4.85 -5.38 26.75
CA GLU A 50 6.29 -5.33 26.55
C GLU A 50 6.67 -6.56 25.69
N CYS A 51 6.80 -6.38 24.37
CA CYS A 51 7.20 -7.47 23.46
C CYS A 51 8.69 -7.89 23.62
N ALA A 52 9.34 -7.54 24.74
CA ALA A 52 10.76 -7.71 24.96
C ALA A 52 11.02 -8.82 25.99
N ASN A 53 10.70 -10.07 25.66
CA ASN A 53 11.42 -11.19 26.27
C ASN A 53 11.54 -12.38 25.30
N GLY A 54 12.75 -12.59 24.79
CA GLY A 54 13.15 -13.79 24.04
C GLY A 54 13.26 -13.63 22.51
N ASN A 55 14.47 -13.38 22.02
CA ASN A 55 14.93 -13.57 20.62
C ASN A 55 14.01 -13.09 19.49
N TRP A 56 13.71 -11.80 19.46
CA TRP A 56 12.87 -11.15 18.44
C TRP A 56 13.64 -10.30 17.43
N ALA A 57 14.96 -10.48 17.26
CA ALA A 57 15.77 -9.61 16.38
C ALA A 57 15.18 -9.46 14.96
N GLY A 58 14.71 -10.56 14.34
CA GLY A 58 14.04 -10.53 13.04
C GLY A 58 12.67 -9.85 13.05
N ILE A 59 11.96 -9.86 14.19
CA ILE A 59 10.66 -9.17 14.34
C ILE A 59 10.85 -7.69 14.61
N ALA A 60 11.83 -7.31 15.43
CA ALA A 60 12.20 -5.91 15.60
C ALA A 60 12.65 -5.29 14.26
N GLU A 61 13.46 -6.00 13.48
CA GLU A 61 13.85 -5.58 12.13
C GLU A 61 12.65 -5.47 11.18
N HIS A 62 11.73 -6.45 11.22
CA HIS A 62 10.49 -6.40 10.44
C HIS A 62 9.62 -5.20 10.85
N ILE A 63 9.44 -4.94 12.14
CA ILE A 63 8.64 -3.82 12.64
C ILE A 63 9.28 -2.49 12.26
N VAL A 64 10.60 -2.34 12.39
CA VAL A 64 11.33 -1.13 11.97
C VAL A 64 11.22 -0.92 10.45
N ARG A 65 11.38 -1.98 9.64
CA ARG A 65 11.19 -1.94 8.18
C ARG A 65 9.76 -1.59 7.77
N HIS A 66 8.79 -1.83 8.64
CA HIS A 66 7.40 -1.47 8.45
C HIS A 66 6.96 -0.36 9.42
N ASP A 67 7.90 0.51 9.82
CA ASP A 67 7.60 1.69 10.63
C ASP A 67 6.46 2.50 9.97
N PRO A 68 5.46 2.96 10.75
CA PRO A 68 4.35 3.71 10.20
C PRO A 68 4.73 4.93 9.34
N GLU A 69 5.86 5.60 9.58
CA GLU A 69 6.28 6.72 8.74
C GLU A 69 6.74 6.24 7.36
N GLN A 70 7.48 5.13 7.32
CA GLN A 70 7.86 4.49 6.06
C GLN A 70 6.64 4.06 5.26
N VAL A 71 5.66 3.41 5.90
CA VAL A 71 4.41 3.01 5.24
C VAL A 71 3.67 4.23 4.67
N LEU A 72 3.57 5.33 5.42
CA LEU A 72 2.93 6.56 4.94
C LEU A 72 3.67 7.17 3.74
N SER A 73 5.01 7.11 3.73
CA SER A 73 5.82 7.55 2.60
C SER A 73 5.56 6.70 1.34
N VAL A 74 5.50 5.37 1.50
CA VAL A 74 5.18 4.43 0.40
C VAL A 74 3.76 4.67 -0.13
N VAL A 75 2.76 4.84 0.74
CA VAL A 75 1.38 5.16 0.33
C VAL A 75 1.35 6.46 -0.47
N LYS A 76 2.06 7.49 -0.03
CA LYS A 76 2.15 8.77 -0.75
C LYS A 76 2.77 8.59 -2.13
N ALA A 77 3.83 7.78 -2.25
CA ALA A 77 4.45 7.47 -3.53
C ALA A 77 3.47 6.74 -4.47
N LYS A 78 2.82 5.67 -4.00
CA LYS A 78 1.83 4.91 -4.78
C LYS A 78 0.65 5.77 -5.23
N ARG A 79 0.16 6.70 -4.40
CA ARG A 79 -0.88 7.66 -4.80
C ARG A 79 -0.48 8.53 -5.97
N ARG A 80 0.75 9.06 -5.96
CA ARG A 80 1.27 9.84 -7.08
C ARG A 80 1.39 9.02 -8.35
N THR A 81 1.72 7.73 -8.24
CA THR A 81 1.64 6.80 -9.38
C THR A 81 0.19 6.68 -9.86
N LEU A 82 -0.79 6.41 -9.00
CA LEU A 82 -2.19 6.34 -9.43
C LEU A 82 -2.69 7.62 -10.12
N GLU A 83 -2.29 8.79 -9.63
CA GLU A 83 -2.64 10.08 -10.23
C GLU A 83 -2.05 10.22 -11.64
N ARG A 84 -0.77 9.88 -11.82
CA ARG A 84 -0.09 9.92 -13.12
C ARG A 84 -0.74 8.96 -14.12
N HIS A 85 -1.17 7.81 -13.66
CA HIS A 85 -1.72 6.75 -14.51
C HIS A 85 -3.25 6.74 -14.59
N ALA A 86 -3.93 7.72 -13.99
CA ALA A 86 -5.40 7.77 -13.91
C ALA A 86 -6.13 7.81 -15.27
N GLN A 87 -5.43 8.15 -16.35
CA GLN A 87 -5.96 8.29 -17.70
C GLN A 87 -5.36 7.29 -18.71
N CYS A 88 -4.54 6.33 -18.26
CA CYS A 88 -3.99 5.32 -19.18
C CYS A 88 -5.12 4.48 -19.80
N GLY A 89 -4.96 4.04 -21.05
CA GLY A 89 -6.02 3.32 -21.77
C GLY A 89 -7.16 4.22 -22.27
N THR A 90 -7.04 5.54 -22.16
CA THR A 90 -7.99 6.49 -22.75
C THR A 90 -7.49 7.08 -24.08
N GLY A 91 -6.28 6.71 -24.49
CA GLY A 91 -5.60 7.19 -25.68
C GLY A 91 -4.86 8.51 -25.50
N ARG A 92 -4.80 9.05 -24.27
CA ARG A 92 -4.13 10.31 -23.88
C ARG A 92 -3.51 10.27 -22.47
N GLY A 93 -3.35 9.08 -21.89
CA GLY A 93 -2.73 8.92 -20.57
C GLY A 93 -1.21 8.81 -20.63
N HIS A 94 -0.56 8.81 -19.46
CA HIS A 94 0.90 8.70 -19.34
C HIS A 94 1.50 7.54 -20.14
N CYS A 95 0.86 6.37 -20.10
CA CYS A 95 1.29 5.20 -20.87
C CYS A 95 0.90 5.26 -22.35
N ASP A 96 -0.19 5.95 -22.69
CA ASP A 96 -0.65 6.05 -24.08
C ASP A 96 0.25 6.99 -24.88
N ASP A 97 0.53 8.18 -24.34
CA ASP A 97 1.41 9.18 -24.96
C ASP A 97 2.87 8.73 -24.98
N GLY A 98 3.27 7.92 -23.99
CA GLY A 98 4.62 7.36 -23.89
C GLY A 98 4.84 6.06 -24.67
N GLY A 99 3.78 5.45 -25.23
CA GLY A 99 3.87 4.15 -25.90
C GLY A 99 4.19 2.99 -24.95
N HIS A 100 3.85 3.11 -23.67
CA HIS A 100 4.06 2.11 -22.63
C HIS A 100 2.78 1.34 -22.27
N ALA A 101 1.65 1.64 -22.92
CA ALA A 101 0.44 0.88 -22.74
C ALA A 101 0.61 -0.56 -23.26
N HIS A 102 -0.12 -1.51 -22.67
CA HIS A 102 -0.29 -2.83 -23.25
C HIS A 102 -0.92 -2.72 -24.66
N ALA A 103 -0.76 -3.77 -25.47
CA ALA A 103 -1.29 -3.79 -26.84
C ALA A 103 -2.83 -3.63 -26.90
N ASP A 104 -3.52 -3.97 -25.80
CA ASP A 104 -4.96 -3.81 -25.61
C ASP A 104 -5.35 -2.48 -24.93
N GLY A 105 -4.39 -1.60 -24.65
CA GLY A 105 -4.60 -0.32 -23.96
C GLY A 105 -4.51 -0.39 -22.43
N GLY A 106 -4.09 -1.52 -21.84
CA GLY A 106 -3.84 -1.64 -20.40
C GLY A 106 -2.61 -0.84 -19.90
N CYS A 107 -2.43 -0.77 -18.59
CA CYS A 107 -1.35 -0.02 -17.94
C CYS A 107 -0.48 -0.94 -17.08
N PRO A 108 0.73 -1.32 -17.53
CA PRO A 108 1.58 -2.27 -16.82
C PRO A 108 1.89 -1.85 -15.38
N ASP A 109 2.15 -0.56 -15.16
CA ASP A 109 2.46 -0.04 -13.83
C ASP A 109 1.28 -0.15 -12.85
N LEU A 110 0.04 -0.10 -13.34
CA LEU A 110 -1.14 -0.33 -12.50
C LEU A 110 -1.34 -1.81 -12.20
N ASP A 111 -1.04 -2.69 -13.15
CA ASP A 111 -1.11 -4.14 -12.95
C ASP A 111 -0.05 -4.62 -11.95
N ASP A 112 1.18 -4.08 -12.00
CA ASP A 112 2.20 -4.33 -10.98
C ASP A 112 1.79 -3.83 -9.59
N LEU A 113 1.12 -2.67 -9.52
CA LEU A 113 0.56 -2.18 -8.25
C LEU A 113 -0.58 -3.06 -7.74
N LEU A 114 -1.41 -3.63 -8.61
CA LEU A 114 -2.48 -4.56 -8.26
C LEU A 114 -1.93 -5.84 -7.65
N LEU A 115 -0.85 -6.38 -8.23
CA LEU A 115 -0.20 -7.58 -7.72
C LEU A 115 0.25 -7.45 -6.25
N ALA A 116 0.68 -6.26 -5.83
CA ALA A 116 1.02 -6.00 -4.43
C ALA A 116 -0.16 -6.15 -3.45
N TYR A 117 -1.39 -6.25 -3.97
CA TYR A 117 -2.64 -6.42 -3.22
C TYR A 117 -3.42 -7.67 -3.63
N ALA A 118 -2.81 -8.62 -4.36
CA ALA A 118 -3.48 -9.81 -4.86
C ALA A 118 -4.13 -10.68 -3.76
N ASP A 119 -3.56 -10.68 -2.55
CA ASP A 119 -4.07 -11.46 -1.41
C ASP A 119 -5.13 -10.70 -0.59
N ARG A 120 -5.57 -9.51 -1.04
CA ARG A 120 -6.58 -8.70 -0.34
C ARG A 120 -7.98 -9.05 -0.80
N LEU A 121 -8.93 -9.01 0.13
CA LEU A 121 -10.35 -9.12 -0.18
C LEU A 121 -10.78 -8.06 -1.20
N GLY A 122 -11.56 -8.49 -2.18
CA GLY A 122 -12.03 -7.64 -3.29
C GLY A 122 -11.07 -7.53 -4.46
N PHE A 123 -9.91 -8.21 -4.42
CA PHE A 123 -9.12 -8.46 -5.61
C PHE A 123 -9.86 -9.46 -6.51
N GLU A 124 -9.89 -9.21 -7.81
CA GLU A 124 -10.52 -10.10 -8.79
C GLU A 124 -9.44 -10.87 -9.54
N ASP A 125 -9.61 -12.19 -9.69
CA ASP A 125 -8.60 -13.06 -10.34
C ASP A 125 -8.32 -12.66 -11.79
N GLU A 126 -9.30 -12.05 -12.48
CA GLU A 126 -9.13 -11.51 -13.83
C GLU A 126 -8.15 -10.34 -13.92
N TRP A 127 -7.78 -9.71 -12.79
CA TRP A 127 -6.77 -8.66 -12.75
C TRP A 127 -5.36 -9.20 -12.57
N ARG A 128 -5.21 -10.52 -12.36
CA ARG A 128 -3.90 -11.16 -12.35
C ARG A 128 -3.43 -11.28 -13.82
N PRO A 129 -2.22 -10.77 -14.15
CA PRO A 129 -1.66 -10.85 -15.49
C PRO A 129 -1.41 -12.29 -15.96
#